data_AF-A0A846E3Q9-F1
#
_entry.id   AF-A0A846E3Q9-F1
#
_cell.length_a   1.000
_cell.length_b   1.000
_cell.length_c   1.000
_cell.angle_alpha   90.00
_cell.angle_beta   90.00
_cell.angle_gamma   90.00
#
_symmetry.space_group_name_H-M   'P 1'
#
loop_
_entity.id
_entity.type
_entity.pdbx_description
1 polymer ?
#
loop_
_entity_poly.entity_id
_entity_poly.type
_entity_poly.pdbx_seq_one_letter_code
_entity_poly.pdbx_strand_id
1 'polypeptide(L)'
;SYLNRVNLSGANLSQASLIDSQLKGANLQDAILEKASLQRANLVHANLTNANLKRANLTNAITYQVVWDNAQLNHTVMPDGKIYHSDPFFSESDITEKALGDTNDMPNKIVQSEHAPAPVGPYSQAVAATGEILFVSGQIAIDPRSNTVVYTDDVVKQTEQVMQNLEAILSAAGYTWQDVVKTTVFLSDMNNFAAVNQVYARYFDADKAPARACVEVSRLPKDVLVEIDCVAVL
;
A
#
# COMPACT_ATOMS: atom_id res chain seq x y z
N SER A 1 0.54 16.38 -18.00
CA SER A 1 -0.50 17.44 -17.86
C SER A 1 -0.94 17.53 -16.40
N TYR A 2 -1.28 18.73 -15.91
CA TYR A 2 -1.79 18.93 -14.55
C TYR A 2 -3.33 18.89 -14.57
N LEU A 3 -3.90 17.81 -14.06
CA LEU A 3 -5.35 17.53 -14.09
C LEU A 3 -5.86 17.14 -12.68
N ASN A 4 -5.26 17.67 -11.63
CA ASN A 4 -5.66 17.34 -10.25
C ASN A 4 -7.12 17.70 -10.02
N ARG A 5 -7.89 16.76 -9.46
CA ARG A 5 -9.33 16.91 -9.15
C ARG A 5 -10.20 17.27 -10.37
N VAL A 6 -9.74 16.99 -11.59
CA VAL A 6 -10.55 17.20 -12.79
C VAL A 6 -11.74 16.24 -12.78
N ASN A 7 -12.87 16.67 -13.35
CA ASN A 7 -13.98 15.78 -13.65
C ASN A 7 -13.87 15.28 -15.10
N LEU A 8 -13.62 13.99 -15.24
CA LEU A 8 -13.53 13.23 -16.50
C LEU A 8 -14.54 12.07 -16.49
N SER A 9 -15.60 12.15 -15.67
CA SER A 9 -16.61 11.11 -15.62
C SER A 9 -17.23 10.87 -16.99
N GLY A 10 -17.31 9.62 -17.44
CA GLY A 10 -17.85 9.24 -18.75
C GLY A 10 -17.01 9.68 -19.95
N ALA A 11 -15.84 10.27 -19.74
CA ALA A 11 -14.99 10.73 -20.83
C ALA A 11 -14.46 9.56 -21.65
N ASN A 12 -14.40 9.73 -22.98
CA ASN A 12 -13.70 8.79 -23.85
C ASN A 12 -12.22 9.17 -23.96
N LEU A 13 -11.38 8.38 -23.31
CA LEU A 13 -9.93 8.51 -23.24
C LEU A 13 -9.25 7.26 -23.84
N SER A 14 -9.95 6.53 -24.72
CA SER A 14 -9.42 5.32 -25.34
C SER A 14 -8.13 5.65 -26.10
N GLN A 15 -7.08 4.83 -25.89
CA GLN A 15 -5.76 5.01 -26.49
C GLN A 15 -5.06 6.35 -26.15
N ALA A 16 -5.59 7.13 -25.19
CA ALA A 16 -4.97 8.38 -24.80
C ALA A 16 -3.60 8.14 -24.15
N SER A 17 -2.66 9.05 -24.39
CA SER A 17 -1.40 9.11 -23.65
C SER A 17 -1.59 10.01 -22.43
N LEU A 18 -1.64 9.40 -21.25
CA LEU A 18 -1.73 10.02 -19.94
C LEU A 18 -0.46 9.75 -19.11
N ILE A 19 0.65 9.46 -19.80
CA ILE A 19 1.95 9.18 -19.20
C ILE A 19 2.39 10.39 -18.35
N ASP A 20 2.89 10.13 -17.14
CA ASP A 20 3.35 11.15 -16.18
C ASP A 20 2.28 12.20 -15.81
N SER A 21 1.00 11.94 -16.10
CA SER A 21 -0.08 12.88 -15.81
C SER A 21 -0.36 12.97 -14.31
N GLN A 22 -0.74 14.18 -13.87
CA GLN A 22 -1.15 14.41 -12.49
C GLN A 22 -2.67 14.37 -12.42
N LEU A 23 -3.23 13.23 -12.00
CA LEU A 23 -4.66 12.92 -11.91
C LEU A 23 -5.09 12.73 -10.45
N LYS A 24 -4.36 13.30 -9.49
CA LYS A 24 -4.66 13.15 -8.06
C LYS A 24 -6.08 13.66 -7.78
N GLY A 25 -6.92 12.81 -7.21
CA GLY A 25 -8.32 13.10 -6.90
C GLY A 25 -9.23 13.28 -8.11
N ALA A 26 -8.78 12.91 -9.32
CA ALA A 26 -9.60 13.04 -10.52
C ALA A 26 -10.82 12.12 -10.45
N ASN A 27 -11.97 12.60 -10.95
CA ASN A 27 -13.14 11.76 -11.15
C ASN A 27 -13.11 11.15 -12.56
N LEU A 28 -12.85 9.85 -12.65
CA LEU A 28 -12.83 9.05 -13.88
C LEU A 28 -13.96 7.99 -13.86
N GLN A 29 -14.99 8.20 -13.04
CA GLN A 29 -16.16 7.33 -12.98
C GLN A 29 -16.77 7.12 -14.37
N ASP A 30 -17.09 5.89 -14.74
CA ASP A 30 -17.65 5.52 -16.05
C ASP A 30 -16.78 5.90 -17.27
N ALA A 31 -15.53 6.35 -17.08
CA ALA A 31 -14.65 6.74 -18.19
C ALA A 31 -14.20 5.53 -19.02
N ILE A 32 -13.98 5.75 -20.32
CA ILE A 32 -13.45 4.75 -21.24
C ILE A 32 -11.96 4.98 -21.42
N LEU A 33 -11.13 4.13 -20.81
CA LEU A 33 -9.67 4.17 -20.81
C LEU A 33 -9.08 2.96 -21.57
N GLU A 34 -9.85 2.32 -22.44
CA GLU A 34 -9.40 1.13 -23.17
C GLU A 34 -8.09 1.43 -23.93
N LYS A 35 -7.06 0.62 -23.72
CA LYS A 35 -5.70 0.78 -24.30
C LYS A 35 -5.01 2.12 -23.99
N ALA A 36 -5.51 2.90 -23.03
CA ALA A 36 -4.85 4.14 -22.62
C ALA A 36 -3.49 3.84 -21.94
N SER A 37 -2.53 4.75 -22.10
CA SER A 37 -1.24 4.67 -21.42
C SER A 37 -1.24 5.62 -20.22
N LEU A 38 -1.36 5.07 -19.01
CA LEU A 38 -1.30 5.77 -17.73
C LEU A 38 0.03 5.51 -16.99
N GLN A 39 1.08 5.12 -17.71
CA GLN A 39 2.37 4.81 -17.10
C GLN A 39 2.86 6.01 -16.27
N ARG A 40 3.29 5.75 -15.03
CA ARG A 40 3.77 6.78 -14.08
C ARG A 40 2.75 7.90 -13.79
N ALA A 41 1.47 7.72 -14.14
CA ALA A 41 0.44 8.68 -13.79
C ALA A 41 0.20 8.68 -12.28
N ASN A 42 -0.06 9.85 -11.71
CA ASN A 42 -0.43 9.99 -10.31
C ASN A 42 -1.96 9.96 -10.20
N LEU A 43 -2.52 8.82 -9.79
CA LEU A 43 -3.95 8.59 -9.63
C LEU A 43 -4.38 8.63 -8.15
N VAL A 44 -3.56 9.13 -7.23
CA VAL A 44 -3.87 9.10 -5.80
C VAL A 44 -5.26 9.70 -5.49
N HIS A 45 -6.13 8.99 -4.77
CA HIS A 45 -7.54 9.34 -4.52
C HIS A 45 -8.44 9.49 -5.77
N ALA A 46 -8.03 9.03 -6.94
CA ALA A 46 -8.88 9.09 -8.12
C ALA A 46 -10.05 8.10 -8.01
N ASN A 47 -11.19 8.47 -8.58
CA ASN A 47 -12.36 7.61 -8.67
C ASN A 47 -12.41 6.93 -10.05
N LEU A 48 -12.23 5.61 -10.11
CA LEU A 48 -12.35 4.78 -11.32
C LEU A 48 -13.56 3.84 -11.27
N THR A 49 -14.56 4.13 -10.44
CA THR A 49 -15.79 3.33 -10.36
C THR A 49 -16.40 3.13 -11.76
N ASN A 50 -16.68 1.89 -12.11
CA ASN A 50 -17.21 1.45 -13.43
C ASN A 50 -16.34 1.81 -14.65
N ALA A 51 -15.12 2.34 -14.50
CA ALA A 51 -14.30 2.72 -15.64
C ALA A 51 -13.85 1.49 -16.46
N ASN A 52 -13.74 1.65 -17.78
CA ASN A 52 -13.23 0.61 -18.66
C ASN A 52 -11.73 0.80 -18.90
N LEU A 53 -10.89 0.02 -18.22
CA LEU A 53 -9.43 0.05 -18.37
C LEU A 53 -8.88 -1.11 -19.20
N LYS A 54 -9.71 -1.87 -19.92
CA LYS A 54 -9.25 -3.06 -20.65
C LYS A 54 -8.02 -2.73 -21.51
N ARG A 55 -6.97 -3.53 -21.36
CA ARG A 55 -5.68 -3.35 -22.09
C ARG A 55 -4.98 -2.01 -21.86
N ALA A 56 -5.39 -1.22 -20.88
CA ALA A 56 -4.66 -0.03 -20.47
C ALA A 56 -3.31 -0.43 -19.84
N ASN A 57 -2.38 0.52 -19.83
CA ASN A 57 -1.08 0.31 -19.21
C ASN A 57 -0.88 1.29 -18.05
N LEU A 58 -0.85 0.77 -16.84
CA LEU A 58 -0.62 1.51 -15.60
C LEU A 58 0.78 1.26 -15.01
N THR A 59 1.75 0.69 -15.73
CA THR A 59 3.09 0.41 -15.17
C THR A 59 3.66 1.64 -14.45
N ASN A 60 4.07 1.45 -13.20
CA ASN A 60 4.60 2.47 -12.30
C ASN A 60 3.63 3.63 -11.98
N ALA A 61 2.33 3.51 -12.28
CA ALA A 61 1.34 4.50 -11.88
C ALA A 61 1.09 4.46 -10.36
N ILE A 62 0.90 5.62 -9.75
CA ILE A 62 0.64 5.74 -8.31
C ILE A 62 -0.86 5.63 -8.08
N THR A 63 -1.32 4.54 -7.48
CA THR A 63 -2.75 4.20 -7.34
C THR A 63 -3.25 4.15 -5.88
N TYR A 64 -2.51 4.77 -4.96
CA TYR A 64 -2.89 4.83 -3.54
C TYR A 64 -4.29 5.45 -3.33
N GLN A 65 -5.16 4.75 -2.60
CA GLN A 65 -6.55 5.14 -2.35
C GLN A 65 -7.37 5.43 -3.62
N VAL A 66 -7.06 4.78 -4.73
CA VAL A 66 -7.94 4.78 -5.90
C VAL A 66 -9.18 3.94 -5.60
N VAL A 67 -10.35 4.45 -5.98
CA VAL A 67 -11.61 3.70 -5.91
C VAL A 67 -11.77 2.90 -7.21
N TRP A 68 -11.85 1.57 -7.12
CA TRP A 68 -11.88 0.65 -8.27
C TRP A 68 -13.21 -0.08 -8.46
N ASP A 69 -14.24 0.27 -7.70
CA ASP A 69 -15.50 -0.48 -7.66
C ASP A 69 -16.05 -0.72 -9.07
N ASN A 70 -16.19 -2.00 -9.46
CA ASN A 70 -16.63 -2.44 -10.79
C ASN A 70 -15.79 -1.95 -11.99
N ALA A 71 -14.54 -1.50 -11.78
CA ALA A 71 -13.65 -1.16 -12.87
C ALA A 71 -13.32 -2.41 -13.72
N GLN A 72 -13.35 -2.27 -15.05
CA GLN A 72 -13.06 -3.37 -15.95
C GLN A 72 -11.56 -3.42 -16.25
N LEU A 73 -10.85 -4.43 -15.70
CA LEU A 73 -9.38 -4.51 -15.74
C LEU A 73 -8.83 -5.57 -16.71
N ASN A 74 -9.66 -6.19 -17.55
CA ASN A 74 -9.25 -7.33 -18.37
C ASN A 74 -8.08 -6.97 -19.30
N HIS A 75 -6.98 -7.71 -19.19
CA HIS A 75 -5.70 -7.51 -19.87
C HIS A 75 -5.00 -6.17 -19.57
N THR A 76 -5.36 -5.50 -18.48
CA THR A 76 -4.69 -4.26 -18.05
C THR A 76 -3.32 -4.59 -17.50
N VAL A 77 -2.28 -3.82 -17.86
CA VAL A 77 -0.99 -3.89 -17.18
C VAL A 77 -1.09 -3.05 -15.91
N MET A 78 -0.99 -3.69 -14.76
CA MET A 78 -1.09 -3.06 -13.44
C MET A 78 0.19 -2.27 -13.10
N PRO A 79 0.17 -1.44 -12.03
CA PRO A 79 1.36 -0.70 -11.60
C PRO A 79 2.62 -1.52 -11.39
N ASP A 80 2.49 -2.76 -10.93
CA ASP A 80 3.59 -3.72 -10.74
C ASP A 80 4.07 -4.41 -12.03
N GLY A 81 3.47 -4.06 -13.18
CA GLY A 81 3.78 -4.66 -14.48
C GLY A 81 3.08 -5.98 -14.76
N LYS A 82 2.29 -6.54 -13.82
CA LYS A 82 1.51 -7.75 -14.08
C LYS A 82 0.31 -7.47 -14.95
N ILE A 83 -0.04 -8.42 -15.81
CA ILE A 83 -1.25 -8.34 -16.61
C ILE A 83 -2.41 -8.89 -15.80
N TYR A 84 -3.43 -8.07 -15.59
CA TYR A 84 -4.66 -8.49 -14.94
C TYR A 84 -5.50 -9.31 -15.92
N HIS A 85 -5.79 -10.56 -15.58
CA HIS A 85 -6.68 -11.41 -16.34
C HIS A 85 -7.97 -11.58 -15.54
N SER A 86 -9.07 -11.00 -16.01
CA SER A 86 -10.37 -11.47 -15.52
C SER A 86 -10.66 -12.76 -16.27
N ASP A 87 -10.50 -13.90 -15.63
CA ASP A 87 -10.87 -15.16 -16.24
C ASP A 87 -12.12 -15.71 -15.53
N PRO A 88 -13.24 -15.90 -16.24
CA PRO A 88 -14.46 -16.48 -15.65
C PRO A 88 -14.33 -17.97 -15.30
N PHE A 89 -13.20 -18.61 -15.58
CA PHE A 89 -13.00 -20.06 -15.42
C PHE A 89 -11.95 -20.47 -14.38
N PHE A 90 -11.43 -19.55 -13.56
CA PHE A 90 -10.58 -19.94 -12.43
C PHE A 90 -11.43 -20.56 -11.30
N SER A 91 -11.61 -21.87 -11.33
CA SER A 91 -12.06 -22.64 -10.17
C SER A 91 -10.87 -23.13 -9.36
N GLU A 92 -11.02 -23.20 -8.03
CA GLU A 92 -10.02 -23.67 -7.03
C GLU A 92 -9.39 -25.05 -7.33
N SER A 93 -9.87 -25.78 -8.33
CA SER A 93 -9.35 -27.07 -8.78
C SER A 93 -8.15 -27.04 -9.73
N ASP A 94 -7.73 -25.87 -10.23
CA ASP A 94 -6.57 -25.77 -11.14
C ASP A 94 -5.22 -25.66 -10.41
N ILE A 95 -5.21 -25.81 -9.09
CA ILE A 95 -3.99 -26.07 -8.31
C ILE A 95 -3.63 -27.55 -8.45
N THR A 96 -3.10 -27.96 -9.60
CA THR A 96 -2.44 -29.27 -9.74
C THR A 96 -0.92 -29.11 -9.86
N GLU A 97 -0.25 -29.45 -8.76
CA GLU A 97 0.97 -30.27 -8.71
C GLU A 97 2.24 -29.82 -9.47
N LYS A 98 2.48 -28.51 -9.66
CA LYS A 98 3.82 -28.08 -10.13
C LYS A 98 4.40 -26.79 -9.55
N ALA A 99 4.18 -26.54 -8.26
CA ALA A 99 5.03 -25.62 -7.48
C ALA A 99 5.00 -25.89 -5.95
N LEU A 100 4.58 -27.08 -5.49
CA LEU A 100 4.79 -27.52 -4.12
C LEU A 100 6.15 -28.23 -4.05
N GLY A 101 7.22 -27.44 -3.98
CA GLY A 101 8.43 -27.91 -3.33
C GLY A 101 8.14 -28.03 -1.83
N ASP A 102 8.39 -29.21 -1.29
CA ASP A 102 8.47 -29.57 0.13
C ASP A 102 8.09 -28.48 1.16
N THR A 103 6.93 -28.65 1.79
CA THR A 103 6.45 -27.82 2.91
C THR A 103 7.21 -28.07 4.23
N ASN A 104 8.53 -28.23 4.18
CA ASN A 104 9.38 -28.40 5.37
C ASN A 104 10.67 -27.58 5.37
N ASP A 105 10.86 -26.65 4.42
CA ASP A 105 11.99 -25.71 4.47
C ASP A 105 11.69 -24.44 3.66
N MET A 106 10.78 -23.57 4.12
CA MET A 106 10.81 -22.19 3.65
C MET A 106 11.81 -21.41 4.51
N PRO A 107 13.03 -21.11 4.01
CA PRO A 107 13.91 -20.20 4.69
C PRO A 107 13.23 -18.84 4.85
N ASN A 108 13.53 -18.13 5.94
CA ASN A 108 13.05 -16.77 6.20
C ASN A 108 13.12 -15.92 4.92
N LYS A 109 11.96 -15.45 4.43
CA LYS A 109 11.85 -14.70 3.18
C LYS A 109 11.87 -13.21 3.47
N ILE A 110 12.79 -12.50 2.84
CA ILE A 110 12.85 -11.04 2.89
C ILE A 110 11.71 -10.45 2.05
N VAL A 111 10.94 -9.55 2.64
CA VAL A 111 9.88 -8.80 1.97
C VAL A 111 10.41 -7.42 1.60
N GLN A 112 10.11 -7.02 0.36
CA GLN A 112 10.43 -5.70 -0.17
C GLN A 112 9.21 -5.11 -0.90
N SER A 113 8.97 -3.84 -0.64
CA SER A 113 7.96 -3.00 -1.27
C SER A 113 8.62 -1.72 -1.76
N GLU A 114 8.46 -1.43 -3.05
CA GLU A 114 8.91 -0.17 -3.66
C GLU A 114 8.07 1.03 -3.18
N HIS A 115 6.93 0.76 -2.55
CA HIS A 115 6.03 1.76 -1.99
C HIS A 115 6.26 2.00 -0.50
N ALA A 116 7.32 1.41 0.08
CA ALA A 116 7.76 1.65 1.44
C ALA A 116 9.23 2.10 1.45
N PRO A 117 9.68 2.85 2.48
CA PRO A 117 11.05 3.32 2.56
C PRO A 117 12.05 2.18 2.46
N ALA A 118 13.05 2.33 1.58
CA ALA A 118 14.11 1.36 1.47
C ALA A 118 14.91 1.31 2.80
N PRO A 119 15.31 0.12 3.28
CA PRO A 119 16.16 0.02 4.45
C PRO A 119 17.47 0.77 4.26
N VAL A 120 17.82 1.64 5.21
CA VAL A 120 19.12 2.34 5.22
C VAL A 120 19.99 1.70 6.30
N GLY A 121 20.48 0.49 6.02
CA GLY A 121 21.30 -0.30 6.94
C GLY A 121 21.08 -1.80 6.82
N PRO A 122 21.69 -2.62 7.70
CA PRO A 122 21.60 -4.07 7.66
C PRO A 122 20.29 -4.59 8.27
N TYR A 123 19.15 -4.16 7.75
CA TYR A 123 17.83 -4.64 8.13
C TYR A 123 16.91 -4.75 6.90
N SER A 124 15.78 -5.43 7.06
CA SER A 124 14.77 -5.63 6.01
C SER A 124 13.48 -4.94 6.36
N GLN A 125 12.67 -4.54 5.38
CA GLN A 125 11.34 -3.95 5.66
C GLN A 125 10.46 -4.92 6.44
N ALA A 126 10.44 -6.18 6.03
CA ALA A 126 9.87 -7.27 6.80
C ALA A 126 10.55 -8.61 6.48
N VAL A 127 10.33 -9.58 7.36
CA VAL A 127 10.76 -10.97 7.19
C VAL A 127 9.56 -11.87 7.41
N ALA A 128 9.21 -12.66 6.40
CA ALA A 128 8.23 -13.73 6.52
C ALA A 128 8.94 -14.99 7.05
N ALA A 129 8.42 -15.53 8.15
CA ALA A 129 8.93 -16.70 8.84
C ALA A 129 7.95 -17.88 8.71
N THR A 130 8.42 -19.06 9.10
CA THR A 130 7.62 -20.28 9.13
C THR A 130 6.35 -20.10 9.96
N GLY A 131 5.25 -20.73 9.51
CA GLY A 131 3.94 -20.59 10.14
C GLY A 131 3.17 -19.34 9.71
N GLU A 132 3.51 -18.78 8.54
CA GLU A 132 2.84 -17.62 7.95
C GLU A 132 2.87 -16.39 8.87
N ILE A 133 3.97 -16.25 9.61
CA ILE A 133 4.20 -15.10 10.49
C ILE A 133 5.04 -14.07 9.74
N LEU A 134 4.56 -12.84 9.72
CA LEU A 134 5.28 -11.70 9.16
C LEU A 134 5.75 -10.77 10.28
N PHE A 135 7.06 -10.53 10.34
CA PHE A 135 7.66 -9.52 11.22
C PHE A 135 7.98 -8.27 10.40
N VAL A 136 7.28 -7.17 10.68
CA VAL A 136 7.50 -5.88 10.01
C VAL A 136 8.38 -4.99 10.88
N SER A 137 9.44 -4.43 10.29
CA SER A 137 10.34 -3.52 10.98
C SER A 137 9.64 -2.20 11.33
N GLY A 138 10.15 -1.52 12.37
CA GLY A 138 9.67 -0.20 12.78
C GLY A 138 9.65 0.79 11.61
N GLN A 139 8.45 1.27 11.30
CA GLN A 139 8.23 2.28 10.27
C GLN A 139 8.20 3.66 10.90
N ILE A 140 8.93 4.58 10.24
CA ILE A 140 8.95 6.01 10.54
C ILE A 140 8.39 6.79 9.35
N ALA A 141 8.13 8.09 9.54
CA ALA A 141 7.52 8.97 8.54
C ALA A 141 8.47 9.38 7.40
N ILE A 142 9.09 8.42 6.73
CA ILE A 142 9.83 8.64 5.47
C ILE A 142 8.85 8.53 4.30
N ASP A 143 8.88 9.50 3.39
CA ASP A 143 8.21 9.37 2.09
C ASP A 143 9.07 8.48 1.19
N PRO A 144 8.57 7.31 0.72
CA PRO A 144 9.33 6.38 -0.10
C PRO A 144 9.81 6.97 -1.44
N ARG A 145 9.17 8.05 -1.93
CA ARG A 145 9.52 8.69 -3.20
C ARG A 145 10.73 9.61 -3.08
N SER A 146 10.80 10.38 -1.99
CA SER A 146 11.91 11.29 -1.73
C SER A 146 13.00 10.69 -0.84
N ASN A 147 12.68 9.59 -0.15
CA ASN A 147 13.51 8.94 0.87
C ASN A 147 13.93 9.91 2.00
N THR A 148 13.05 10.85 2.33
CA THR A 148 13.25 11.84 3.40
C THR A 148 12.16 11.76 4.45
N VAL A 149 12.48 12.11 5.69
CA VAL A 149 11.47 12.31 6.74
C VAL A 149 10.57 13.48 6.34
N VAL A 150 9.27 13.32 6.51
CA VAL A 150 8.24 14.33 6.25
C VAL A 150 7.50 14.69 7.54
N TYR A 151 6.94 15.89 7.59
CA TYR A 151 6.09 16.37 8.70
C TYR A 151 6.82 16.39 10.06
N THR A 152 8.05 16.91 10.11
CA THR A 152 8.93 16.85 11.29
C THR A 152 8.33 17.43 12.59
N ASP A 153 7.30 18.25 12.49
CA ASP A 153 6.60 18.95 13.58
C ASP A 153 5.12 18.55 13.75
N ASP A 154 4.62 17.59 12.98
CA ASP A 154 3.20 17.21 12.95
C ASP A 154 3.05 15.69 13.14
N VAL A 155 2.79 15.27 14.38
CA VAL A 155 2.68 13.86 14.76
C VAL A 155 1.51 13.15 14.07
N VAL A 156 0.44 13.87 13.75
CA VAL A 156 -0.73 13.30 13.06
C VAL A 156 -0.32 12.88 11.66
N LYS A 157 0.31 13.78 10.90
CA LYS A 157 0.77 13.46 9.54
C LYS A 157 1.93 12.47 9.51
N GLN A 158 2.81 12.49 10.52
CA GLN A 158 3.82 11.42 10.64
C GLN A 158 3.16 10.07 10.84
N THR A 159 2.15 9.98 11.72
CA THR A 159 1.42 8.73 11.94
C THR A 159 0.74 8.26 10.65
N GLU A 160 0.12 9.16 9.88
CA GLU A 160 -0.47 8.81 8.58
C GLU A 160 0.56 8.23 7.61
N GLN A 161 1.76 8.81 7.53
CA GLN A 161 2.85 8.29 6.70
C GLN A 161 3.37 6.93 7.21
N VAL A 162 3.51 6.76 8.53
CA VAL A 162 3.93 5.49 9.15
C VAL A 162 2.94 4.38 8.80
N MET A 163 1.64 4.64 8.97
CA MET A 163 0.61 3.65 8.66
C MET A 163 0.57 3.31 7.17
N GLN A 164 0.82 4.27 6.27
CA GLN A 164 0.97 4.03 4.84
C GLN A 164 2.16 3.14 4.50
N ASN A 165 3.30 3.37 5.16
CA ASN A 165 4.50 2.57 4.97
C ASN A 165 4.27 1.12 5.44
N LEU A 166 3.59 0.93 6.57
CA LEU A 166 3.19 -0.40 7.06
C LEU A 166 2.24 -1.11 6.08
N GLU A 167 1.20 -0.42 5.59
CA GLU A 167 0.25 -0.96 4.61
C GLU A 167 0.96 -1.42 3.32
N ALA A 168 1.92 -0.64 2.83
CA ALA A 168 2.70 -0.98 1.66
C ALA A 168 3.57 -2.24 1.86
N ILE A 169 4.06 -2.49 3.07
CA ILE A 169 4.84 -3.70 3.39
C ILE A 169 3.93 -4.90 3.56
N LEU A 170 2.82 -4.76 4.31
CA LEU A 170 1.80 -5.80 4.48
C LEU A 170 1.28 -6.26 3.13
N SER A 171 0.87 -5.32 2.28
CA SER A 171 0.33 -5.61 0.94
C SER A 171 1.34 -6.32 0.05
N ALA A 172 2.63 -5.93 0.09
CA ALA A 172 3.69 -6.59 -0.66
C ALA A 172 3.95 -8.04 -0.19
N ALA A 173 3.66 -8.32 1.08
CA ALA A 173 3.74 -9.66 1.66
C ALA A 173 2.46 -10.50 1.46
N GLY A 174 1.37 -9.91 0.96
CA GLY A 174 0.07 -10.59 0.82
C GLY A 174 -0.81 -10.54 2.08
N TYR A 175 -0.53 -9.63 3.02
CA TYR A 175 -1.27 -9.44 4.26
C TYR A 175 -2.11 -8.16 4.20
N THR A 176 -3.12 -8.10 5.04
CA THR A 176 -4.02 -6.97 5.27
C THR A 176 -3.95 -6.51 6.73
N TRP A 177 -4.64 -5.42 7.06
CA TRP A 177 -4.75 -4.96 8.44
C TRP A 177 -5.48 -5.94 9.37
N GLN A 178 -6.31 -6.85 8.82
CA GLN A 178 -7.00 -7.87 9.63
C GLN A 178 -6.06 -8.97 10.10
N ASP A 179 -4.93 -9.15 9.43
CA ASP A 179 -3.95 -10.18 9.72
C ASP A 179 -2.94 -9.70 10.78
N VAL A 180 -2.94 -8.41 11.12
CA VAL A 180 -2.06 -7.85 12.15
C VAL A 180 -2.55 -8.26 13.54
N VAL A 181 -1.70 -8.97 14.28
CA VAL A 181 -2.04 -9.50 15.60
C VAL A 181 -1.37 -8.73 16.74
N LYS A 182 -0.27 -8.01 16.46
CA LYS A 182 0.48 -7.23 17.46
C LYS A 182 1.09 -5.99 16.83
N THR A 183 1.05 -4.86 17.54
CA THR A 183 1.80 -3.65 17.20
C THR A 183 2.57 -3.12 18.40
N THR A 184 3.70 -2.46 18.14
CA THR A 184 4.40 -1.65 19.14
C THR A 184 4.46 -0.21 18.65
N VAL A 185 4.00 0.72 19.48
CA VAL A 185 4.00 2.16 19.17
C VAL A 185 5.02 2.84 20.06
N PHE A 186 6.01 3.46 19.44
CA PHE A 186 7.02 4.25 20.13
C PHE A 186 6.75 5.73 19.86
N LEU A 187 6.68 6.53 20.92
CA LEU A 187 6.46 7.97 20.86
C LEU A 187 7.69 8.71 21.38
N SER A 188 8.02 9.85 20.78
CA SER A 188 9.03 10.75 21.35
C SER A 188 8.48 11.58 22.53
N ASP A 189 7.15 11.70 22.63
CA ASP A 189 6.43 12.43 23.68
C ASP A 189 5.04 11.80 23.87
N MET A 190 4.75 11.31 25.09
CA MET A 190 3.49 10.67 25.45
C MET A 190 2.28 11.61 25.36
N ASN A 191 2.48 12.93 25.37
CA ASN A 191 1.41 13.90 25.15
C ASN A 191 0.78 13.75 23.75
N ASN A 192 1.50 13.15 22.79
CA ASN A 192 0.99 12.89 21.45
C ASN A 192 0.07 11.65 21.36
N PHE A 193 -0.07 10.87 22.44
CA PHE A 193 -0.80 9.60 22.43
C PHE A 193 -2.22 9.72 21.84
N ALA A 194 -2.99 10.73 22.27
CA ALA A 194 -4.35 10.91 21.80
C ALA A 194 -4.43 11.18 20.28
N ALA A 195 -3.51 12.01 19.77
CA ALA A 195 -3.44 12.35 18.35
C ALA A 195 -3.05 11.14 17.48
N VAL A 196 -2.03 10.38 17.92
CA VAL A 196 -1.62 9.13 17.26
C VAL A 196 -2.75 8.11 17.28
N ASN A 197 -3.42 7.92 18.42
CA ASN A 197 -4.51 6.96 18.56
C ASN A 197 -5.69 7.26 17.63
N GLN A 198 -5.98 8.54 17.37
CA GLN A 198 -7.03 8.94 16.43
C GLN A 198 -6.74 8.53 14.99
N VAL A 199 -5.48 8.58 14.55
CA VAL A 199 -5.08 8.11 13.22
C VAL A 199 -5.05 6.58 13.19
N TYR A 200 -4.41 5.97 14.20
CA TYR A 200 -4.27 4.53 14.33
C TYR A 200 -5.62 3.79 14.28
N ALA A 201 -6.64 4.31 14.98
CA ALA A 201 -7.97 3.71 15.02
C ALA A 201 -8.71 3.70 13.66
N ARG A 202 -8.21 4.41 12.64
CA ARG A 202 -8.78 4.37 11.28
C ARG A 202 -8.45 3.07 10.53
N TYR A 203 -7.45 2.32 10.98
CA TYR A 203 -6.91 1.14 10.30
C TYR A 203 -7.36 -0.19 10.91
N PHE A 204 -7.91 -0.16 12.13
CA PHE A 204 -8.31 -1.36 12.85
C PHE A 204 -9.78 -1.29 13.26
N ASP A 205 -10.51 -2.38 13.05
CA ASP A 205 -11.81 -2.59 13.66
C ASP A 205 -11.62 -2.76 15.18
N ALA A 206 -12.44 -2.06 15.98
CA ALA A 206 -12.33 -2.07 17.44
C ALA A 206 -12.50 -3.47 18.05
N ASP A 207 -13.32 -4.33 17.43
CA ASP A 207 -13.59 -5.68 17.92
C ASP A 207 -12.49 -6.69 17.56
N LYS A 208 -11.59 -6.33 16.64
CA LYS A 208 -10.51 -7.17 16.12
C LYS A 208 -9.14 -6.51 16.22
N ALA A 209 -9.02 -5.45 17.01
CA ALA A 209 -7.79 -4.68 17.10
C ALA A 209 -6.64 -5.54 17.64
N PRO A 210 -5.40 -5.36 17.13
CA PRO A 210 -4.25 -6.14 17.56
C PRO A 210 -3.92 -5.88 19.03
N ALA A 211 -3.20 -6.83 19.64
CA ALA A 211 -2.49 -6.54 20.87
C ALA A 211 -1.55 -5.34 20.66
N ARG A 212 -1.40 -4.49 21.68
CA ARG A 212 -0.61 -3.26 21.55
C ARG A 212 0.23 -2.98 22.80
N ALA A 213 1.48 -2.59 22.57
CA ALA A 213 2.29 -1.88 23.56
C ALA A 213 2.54 -0.46 23.04
N CYS A 214 2.44 0.54 23.91
CA CYS A 214 2.71 1.94 23.57
C CYS A 214 3.62 2.53 24.64
N VAL A 215 4.76 3.07 24.26
CA VAL A 215 5.77 3.61 25.18
C VAL A 215 6.34 4.91 24.65
N GLU A 216 6.70 5.81 25.57
CA GLU A 216 7.57 6.94 25.25
C GLU A 216 9.03 6.47 25.32
N VAL A 217 9.84 6.89 24.35
CA VAL A 217 11.27 6.59 24.29
C VAL A 217 12.09 7.87 24.27
N SER A 218 13.34 7.80 24.71
CA SER A 218 14.21 8.98 24.82
C SER A 218 14.55 9.61 23.47
N ARG A 219 14.56 8.84 22.39
CA ARG A 219 14.81 9.31 21.02
C ARG A 219 14.43 8.25 19.99
N LEU A 220 13.90 8.69 18.85
CA LEU A 220 13.62 7.85 17.68
C LEU A 220 14.62 8.11 16.55
N PRO A 221 14.83 7.16 15.61
CA PRO A 221 15.69 7.36 14.45
C PRO A 221 15.27 8.61 13.65
N LYS A 222 16.25 9.45 13.29
CA LYS A 222 16.03 10.72 12.57
C LYS A 222 15.13 11.73 13.29
N ASP A 223 15.01 11.63 14.61
CA ASP A 223 14.24 12.57 15.44
C ASP A 223 12.75 12.67 15.05
N VAL A 224 12.17 11.57 14.56
CA VAL A 224 10.72 11.50 14.31
C VAL A 224 9.95 11.44 15.63
N LEU A 225 8.66 11.72 15.55
CA LEU A 225 7.74 11.80 16.68
C LEU A 225 7.07 10.46 17.00
N VAL A 226 7.00 9.57 16.03
CA VAL A 226 6.35 8.26 16.12
C VAL A 226 7.06 7.22 15.25
N GLU A 227 7.21 6.01 15.80
CA GLU A 227 7.63 4.80 15.10
C GLU A 227 6.68 3.67 15.45
N ILE A 228 6.29 2.85 14.46
CA ILE A 228 5.38 1.71 14.69
C ILE A 228 5.90 0.46 13.99
N ASP A 229 5.98 -0.64 14.74
CA ASP A 229 6.19 -1.99 14.20
C ASP A 229 4.91 -2.82 14.27
N CYS A 230 4.88 -3.92 13.52
CA CYS A 230 3.82 -4.90 13.65
C CYS A 230 4.24 -6.34 13.36
N VAL A 231 3.43 -7.26 13.88
CA VAL A 231 3.45 -8.69 13.54
C VAL A 231 2.11 -9.06 12.95
N ALA A 232 2.11 -9.77 11.82
CA ALA A 232 0.92 -10.27 11.17
C ALA A 232 0.99 -11.79 10.95
N VAL A 233 -0.17 -12.45 10.86
CA VAL A 233 -0.32 -13.90 10.71
C VAL A 233 -1.50 -14.19 9.77
N LEU A 234 -1.32 -15.10 8.81
CA LEU A 234 -2.40 -15.62 7.95
C LEU A 234 -3.08 -16.85 8.55
#